data_AF-A0A3Q9EZ84-F1
#
_entry.id   AF-A0A3Q9EZ84-F1
#
_cell.length_a   1.000
_cell.length_b   1.000
_cell.length_c   1.000
_cell.angle_alpha   90.00
_cell.angle_beta   90.00
_cell.angle_gamma   90.00
#
_symmetry.space_group_name_H-M   'P 1'
#
loop_
_entity.id
_entity.type
_entity.pdbx_description
1 polymer ?
#
loop_
_entity_poly.entity_id
_entity_poly.type
_entity_poly.pdbx_seq_one_letter_code
_entity_poly.pdbx_strand_id
1 'polypeptide(L)'
;MTPPTTVRTHRELWDAWSQLWNGDYALADDILSRTIRVNIPQHGMPDAETLCDGPRVASWIAAFRSSFDDDAGITGELGPFIVGDYAIGRWVFRGTWQGGRPATATVAPGTEVEFRGVDILRFEDGRIAEYWLSDDQLDLYAQLGAIGDTSTVPDAEPAPGQLRRRVAELPEEAGRRLLLEQVLDAAADAAESEELRGASGDESFLELGVNSLVAVALSQAVSELAGLSLPRTMVFDQPTPRALADHLWMRLTHTHDGSSPSARDALSSLEIAASELTDDSDPDGAIRAELVKRLNVLLGRLDPAPGSGTGAQGLESASPQELFAYLDSRLKPAENAG
;
A
#
# COMPACT_ATOMS: atom_id res chain seq x y z
N MET A 1 -22.95 -46.43 -3.56
CA MET A 1 -21.87 -45.57 -4.13
C MET A 1 -22.44 -44.18 -4.25
N THR A 2 -22.21 -43.34 -3.25
CA THR A 2 -22.47 -41.90 -3.36
C THR A 2 -21.49 -41.37 -4.41
N PRO A 3 -21.93 -40.60 -5.43
CA PRO A 3 -21.01 -40.02 -6.40
C PRO A 3 -20.00 -39.14 -5.66
N PRO A 4 -18.74 -39.04 -6.11
CA PRO A 4 -17.80 -38.10 -5.54
C PRO A 4 -18.40 -36.70 -5.70
N THR A 5 -18.63 -36.01 -4.59
CA THR A 5 -18.98 -34.59 -4.60
C THR A 5 -17.78 -33.85 -5.17
N THR A 6 -17.87 -33.41 -6.43
CA THR A 6 -16.81 -32.61 -7.05
C THR A 6 -16.64 -31.34 -6.24
N VAL A 7 -15.51 -31.22 -5.54
CA VAL A 7 -15.14 -30.04 -4.78
C VAL A 7 -14.84 -28.92 -5.78
N ARG A 8 -15.49 -27.77 -5.64
CA ARG A 8 -15.25 -26.61 -6.52
C ARG A 8 -13.82 -26.12 -6.35
N THR A 9 -13.20 -25.74 -7.47
CA THR A 9 -11.89 -25.08 -7.49
C THR A 9 -12.00 -23.64 -6.97
N HIS A 10 -10.86 -23.05 -6.56
CA HIS A 10 -10.82 -21.63 -6.14
C HIS A 10 -11.31 -20.69 -7.23
N ARG A 11 -11.06 -21.02 -8.51
CA ARG A 11 -11.50 -20.22 -9.65
C ARG A 11 -13.02 -20.29 -9.83
N GLU A 12 -13.61 -21.48 -9.77
CA GLU A 12 -15.07 -21.63 -9.83
C GLU A 12 -15.77 -20.91 -8.66
N LEU A 13 -15.17 -20.92 -7.47
CA LEU A 13 -15.67 -20.18 -6.32
C LEU A 13 -15.53 -18.66 -6.48
N TRP A 14 -14.43 -18.18 -7.07
CA TRP A 14 -14.25 -16.77 -7.41
C TRP A 14 -15.27 -16.28 -8.44
N ASP A 15 -15.52 -17.07 -9.49
CA ASP A 15 -16.47 -16.71 -10.53
C ASP A 15 -17.89 -16.62 -9.96
N ALA A 16 -18.26 -17.55 -9.07
CA ALA A 16 -19.55 -17.52 -8.38
C ALA A 16 -19.63 -16.40 -7.32
N TRP A 17 -18.53 -16.09 -6.63
CA TRP A 17 -18.43 -14.95 -5.71
C TRP A 17 -18.62 -13.62 -6.45
N SER A 18 -18.04 -13.51 -7.64
CA SER A 18 -18.23 -12.34 -8.52
C SER A 18 -19.68 -12.23 -9.00
N GLN A 19 -20.33 -13.35 -9.33
CA GLN A 19 -21.77 -13.37 -9.68
C GLN A 19 -22.66 -12.96 -8.50
N LEU A 20 -22.34 -13.39 -7.27
CA LEU A 20 -23.03 -12.94 -6.07
C LEU A 20 -22.95 -11.41 -5.91
N TRP A 21 -21.76 -10.81 -6.05
CA TRP A 21 -21.57 -9.36 -6.06
C TRP A 21 -22.19 -8.64 -7.26
N ASN A 22 -22.52 -9.37 -8.32
CA ASN A 22 -23.20 -8.85 -9.52
C ASN A 22 -24.71 -9.11 -9.50
N GLY A 23 -25.27 -9.55 -8.37
CA GLY A 23 -26.71 -9.62 -8.14
C GLY A 23 -27.31 -11.02 -8.03
N ASP A 24 -26.53 -12.09 -8.23
CA ASP A 24 -27.02 -13.47 -8.06
C ASP A 24 -26.95 -13.92 -6.59
N TYR A 25 -27.85 -13.36 -5.78
CA TYR A 25 -27.89 -13.59 -4.32
C TYR A 25 -28.22 -15.04 -3.94
N ALA A 26 -28.80 -15.82 -4.85
CA ALA A 26 -29.14 -17.22 -4.60
C ALA A 26 -27.90 -18.10 -4.43
N LEU A 27 -26.74 -17.67 -4.94
CA LEU A 27 -25.48 -18.41 -4.84
C LEU A 27 -24.91 -18.45 -3.42
N ALA A 28 -25.33 -17.55 -2.53
CA ALA A 28 -24.67 -17.34 -1.24
C ALA A 28 -24.63 -18.60 -0.36
N ASP A 29 -25.76 -19.31 -0.23
CA ASP A 29 -25.85 -20.55 0.54
C ASP A 29 -25.03 -21.70 -0.07
N ASP A 30 -24.73 -21.62 -1.37
CA ASP A 30 -24.02 -22.65 -2.11
C ASP A 30 -22.51 -22.45 -2.12
N ILE A 31 -22.05 -21.20 -2.06
CA ILE A 31 -20.62 -20.87 -2.17
C ILE A 31 -19.99 -20.48 -0.84
N LEU A 32 -20.78 -20.02 0.13
CA LEU A 32 -20.27 -19.61 1.44
C LEU A 32 -20.38 -20.76 2.44
N SER A 33 -19.44 -20.79 3.39
CA SER A 33 -19.54 -21.66 4.55
C SER A 33 -20.70 -21.20 5.45
N ARG A 34 -21.36 -22.16 6.11
CA ARG A 34 -22.41 -21.89 7.11
C ARG A 34 -21.88 -21.17 8.35
N THR A 35 -20.57 -21.14 8.52
CA THR A 35 -19.86 -20.48 9.62
C THR A 35 -18.81 -19.52 9.06
N ILE A 36 -19.14 -18.84 7.97
CA ILE A 36 -18.24 -17.88 7.35
C ILE A 36 -17.80 -16.82 8.37
N ARG A 37 -16.51 -16.50 8.36
CA ARG A 37 -15.97 -15.35 9.07
C ARG A 37 -15.72 -14.20 8.09
N VAL A 38 -16.24 -13.04 8.42
CA VAL A 38 -16.12 -11.84 7.59
C VAL A 38 -15.28 -10.81 8.34
N ASN A 39 -14.35 -10.18 7.64
CA ASN A 39 -13.42 -9.21 8.18
C ASN A 39 -13.42 -7.99 7.24
N ILE A 40 -14.17 -6.96 7.63
CA ILE A 40 -14.34 -5.75 6.82
C ILE A 40 -13.95 -4.51 7.64
N PRO A 41 -13.59 -3.39 6.98
CA PRO A 41 -13.35 -2.13 7.67
C PRO A 41 -14.57 -1.71 8.50
N GLN A 42 -14.38 -0.97 9.59
CA GLN A 42 -15.49 -0.58 10.46
C GLN A 42 -16.29 0.62 9.93
N HIS A 43 -15.65 1.52 9.17
CA HIS A 43 -16.30 2.77 8.74
C HIS A 43 -17.26 2.54 7.57
N GLY A 44 -18.52 2.97 7.72
CA GLY A 44 -19.54 2.88 6.66
C GLY A 44 -20.02 1.46 6.33
N MET A 45 -19.57 0.45 7.08
CA MET A 45 -19.84 -0.97 6.88
C MET A 45 -20.69 -1.54 8.03
N PRO A 46 -21.40 -2.67 7.82
CA PRO A 46 -22.08 -3.36 8.92
C PRO A 46 -21.08 -3.94 9.92
N ASP A 47 -21.56 -4.24 11.12
CA ASP A 47 -20.78 -5.01 12.08
C ASP A 47 -20.47 -6.41 11.50
N ALA A 48 -19.18 -6.71 11.36
CA ALA A 48 -18.69 -7.94 10.77
C ALA A 48 -19.18 -9.20 11.50
N GLU A 49 -19.41 -9.13 12.82
CA GLU A 49 -19.94 -10.26 13.60
C GLU A 49 -21.37 -10.63 13.18
N THR A 50 -22.11 -9.69 12.59
CA THR A 50 -23.47 -9.95 12.11
C THR A 50 -23.47 -10.76 10.81
N LEU A 51 -22.38 -10.74 10.03
CA LEU A 51 -22.23 -11.40 8.73
C LEU A 51 -21.71 -12.84 8.86
N CYS A 52 -22.40 -13.66 9.66
CA CYS A 52 -21.93 -14.99 10.03
C CYS A 52 -22.47 -16.15 9.17
N ASP A 53 -23.28 -15.87 8.15
CA ASP A 53 -23.86 -16.86 7.25
C ASP A 53 -24.08 -16.28 5.83
N GLY A 54 -24.32 -17.17 4.86
CA GLY A 54 -24.51 -16.79 3.46
C GLY A 54 -25.66 -15.79 3.23
N PRO A 55 -26.88 -16.02 3.77
CA PRO A 55 -28.01 -15.13 3.58
C PRO A 55 -27.78 -13.71 4.12
N ARG A 56 -27.06 -13.56 5.23
CA ARG A 56 -26.71 -12.23 5.77
C ARG A 56 -25.67 -11.52 4.91
N VAL A 57 -24.65 -12.23 4.41
CA VAL A 57 -23.69 -11.68 3.44
C VAL A 57 -24.42 -11.23 2.18
N ALA A 58 -25.31 -12.06 1.64
CA ALA A 58 -26.11 -11.71 0.46
C ALA A 58 -26.99 -10.48 0.70
N SER A 59 -27.63 -10.39 1.86
CA SER A 59 -28.48 -9.25 2.24
C SER A 59 -27.69 -7.95 2.34
N TRP A 60 -26.46 -8.01 2.86
CA TRP A 60 -25.57 -6.85 2.90
C TRP A 60 -25.14 -6.41 1.50
N ILE A 61 -24.71 -7.34 0.64
CA ILE A 61 -24.35 -7.06 -0.75
C ILE A 61 -25.56 -6.44 -1.49
N ALA A 62 -26.75 -7.01 -1.33
CA ALA A 62 -27.97 -6.49 -1.92
C ALA A 62 -28.30 -5.07 -1.44
N ALA A 63 -28.14 -4.80 -0.14
CA ALA A 63 -28.37 -3.47 0.44
C ALA A 63 -27.34 -2.43 -0.01
N PHE A 64 -26.09 -2.84 -0.28
CA PHE A 64 -25.10 -1.98 -0.91
C PHE A 64 -25.50 -1.65 -2.35
N ARG A 65 -25.78 -2.69 -3.14
CA ARG A 65 -26.13 -2.58 -4.57
C ARG A 65 -27.41 -1.79 -4.83
N SER A 66 -28.36 -1.76 -3.90
CA SER A 66 -29.62 -1.02 -4.08
C SER A 66 -29.47 0.49 -4.23
N SER A 67 -28.26 1.05 -4.00
CA SER A 67 -27.97 2.46 -4.24
C SER A 67 -27.49 2.75 -5.67
N PHE A 68 -27.36 1.73 -6.52
CA PHE A 68 -26.86 1.81 -7.89
C PHE A 68 -27.88 1.23 -8.89
N ASP A 69 -27.60 1.40 -10.19
CA ASP A 69 -28.37 0.80 -11.27
C ASP A 69 -28.20 -0.74 -11.34
N ASP A 70 -29.10 -1.38 -12.10
CA ASP A 70 -29.12 -2.84 -12.25
C ASP A 70 -27.86 -3.38 -12.95
N ASP A 71 -27.23 -2.56 -13.80
CA ASP A 71 -26.00 -2.88 -14.53
C ASP A 71 -24.74 -2.72 -13.66
N ALA A 72 -24.85 -2.16 -12.45
CA ALA A 72 -23.72 -2.01 -11.55
C ALA A 72 -23.11 -3.37 -11.19
N GLY A 73 -21.80 -3.43 -11.02
CA GLY A 73 -21.14 -4.68 -10.64
C GLY A 73 -19.63 -4.60 -10.59
N ILE A 74 -19.04 -5.69 -10.09
CA ILE A 74 -17.61 -5.90 -10.05
C ILE A 74 -17.12 -6.68 -11.27
N THR A 75 -15.94 -6.29 -11.74
CA THR A 75 -15.15 -7.03 -12.72
C THR A 75 -13.74 -7.22 -12.16
N GLY A 76 -13.19 -8.42 -12.24
CA GLY A 76 -11.94 -8.71 -11.54
C GLY A 76 -11.35 -10.08 -11.85
N GLU A 77 -10.17 -10.32 -11.28
CA GLU A 77 -9.43 -11.56 -11.45
C GLU A 77 -8.92 -12.11 -10.12
N LEU A 78 -8.86 -13.44 -10.03
CA LEU A 78 -8.23 -14.16 -8.94
C LEU A 78 -6.75 -14.43 -9.25
N GLY A 79 -5.86 -13.96 -8.38
CA GLY A 79 -4.41 -14.12 -8.51
C GLY A 79 -3.65 -12.79 -8.60
N PRO A 80 -2.31 -12.83 -8.76
CA PRO A 80 -1.45 -14.02 -8.88
C PRO A 80 -1.21 -14.77 -7.55
N PHE A 81 -1.73 -14.25 -6.43
CA PHE A 81 -1.46 -14.80 -5.10
C PHE A 81 -2.49 -15.86 -4.70
N ILE A 82 -2.13 -17.12 -4.90
CA ILE A 82 -2.85 -18.30 -4.40
C ILE A 82 -1.88 -19.09 -3.54
N VAL A 83 -2.13 -19.17 -2.23
CA VAL A 83 -1.23 -19.77 -1.24
C VAL A 83 -2.02 -20.71 -0.35
N GLY A 84 -1.86 -22.02 -0.57
CA GLY A 84 -2.65 -23.03 0.12
C GLY A 84 -4.14 -22.80 -0.12
N ASP A 85 -4.88 -22.66 0.97
CA ASP A 85 -6.33 -22.43 0.96
C ASP A 85 -6.71 -20.96 0.81
N TYR A 86 -5.75 -20.06 0.60
CA TYR A 86 -6.01 -18.62 0.43
C TYR A 86 -5.84 -18.20 -1.02
N ALA A 87 -6.71 -17.30 -1.49
CA ALA A 87 -6.46 -16.56 -2.71
C ALA A 87 -6.85 -15.09 -2.56
N ILE A 88 -6.18 -14.25 -3.34
CA ILE A 88 -6.46 -12.82 -3.41
C ILE A 88 -7.07 -12.53 -4.78
N GLY A 89 -8.22 -11.88 -4.79
CA GLY A 89 -8.85 -11.36 -5.99
C GLY A 89 -8.85 -9.84 -5.99
N ARG A 90 -8.61 -9.24 -7.15
CA ARG A 90 -8.68 -7.79 -7.35
C ARG A 90 -9.86 -7.49 -8.25
N TRP A 91 -10.60 -6.43 -7.94
CA TRP A 91 -11.79 -6.07 -8.69
C TRP A 91 -11.95 -4.56 -8.81
N VAL A 92 -12.76 -4.18 -9.80
CA VAL A 92 -13.23 -2.82 -10.05
C VAL A 92 -14.75 -2.87 -10.09
N PHE A 93 -15.39 -2.08 -9.22
CA PHE A 93 -16.81 -1.84 -9.24
C PHE A 93 -17.12 -0.65 -10.16
N ARG A 94 -18.16 -0.79 -10.98
CA ARG A 94 -18.73 0.29 -11.78
C ARG A 94 -20.23 0.28 -11.66
N GLY A 95 -20.85 1.45 -11.72
CA GLY A 95 -22.30 1.59 -11.76
C GLY A 95 -22.75 3.05 -11.75
N THR A 96 -24.04 3.27 -11.91
CA THR A 96 -24.64 4.60 -11.80
C THR A 96 -25.34 4.74 -10.47
N TRP A 97 -24.96 5.73 -9.66
CA TRP A 97 -25.58 6.01 -8.37
C TRP A 97 -27.01 6.53 -8.53
N GLN A 98 -27.97 5.92 -7.84
CA GLN A 98 -29.41 6.22 -7.93
C GLN A 98 -29.96 6.93 -6.70
N GLY A 99 -29.13 7.19 -5.69
CA GLY A 99 -29.57 7.70 -4.39
C GLY A 99 -29.47 6.65 -3.29
N GLY A 100 -29.77 7.05 -2.05
CA GLY A 100 -29.75 6.16 -0.90
C GLY A 100 -28.53 6.38 -0.03
N ARG A 101 -27.61 5.42 0.01
CA ARG A 101 -26.41 5.49 0.86
C ARG A 101 -25.19 5.96 0.06
N PRO A 102 -24.30 6.78 0.66
CA PRO A 102 -24.47 7.45 1.95
C PRO A 102 -25.50 8.59 1.88
N ALA A 103 -26.21 8.85 2.98
CA ALA A 103 -27.20 9.91 3.05
C ALA A 103 -26.60 11.33 2.96
N THR A 104 -25.29 11.44 3.13
CA THR A 104 -24.52 12.68 3.02
C THR A 104 -24.11 13.00 1.58
N ALA A 105 -24.39 12.13 0.59
CA ALA A 105 -24.11 12.39 -0.80
C ALA A 105 -24.76 13.71 -1.27
N THR A 106 -23.99 14.52 -1.98
CA THR A 106 -24.42 15.84 -2.47
C THR A 106 -24.60 15.89 -3.98
N VAL A 107 -24.10 14.89 -4.71
CA VAL A 107 -24.31 14.74 -6.15
C VAL A 107 -25.74 14.31 -6.48
N ALA A 108 -26.16 14.53 -7.73
CA ALA A 108 -27.47 14.11 -8.20
C ALA A 108 -27.50 12.60 -8.55
N PRO A 109 -28.65 11.91 -8.37
CA PRO A 109 -28.86 10.59 -8.97
C PRO A 109 -28.59 10.60 -10.48
N GLY A 110 -28.01 9.52 -11.00
CA GLY A 110 -27.49 9.44 -12.36
C GLY A 110 -25.98 9.66 -12.47
N THR A 111 -25.27 9.82 -11.35
CA THR A 111 -23.80 10.00 -11.33
C THR A 111 -23.10 8.65 -11.51
N GLU A 112 -22.26 8.52 -12.54
CA GLU A 112 -21.41 7.35 -12.73
C GLU A 112 -20.31 7.30 -11.66
N VAL A 113 -20.05 6.10 -11.13
CA VAL A 113 -18.98 5.88 -10.16
C VAL A 113 -18.11 4.68 -10.55
N GLU A 114 -16.83 4.75 -10.19
CA GLU A 114 -15.88 3.64 -10.29
C GLU A 114 -15.02 3.59 -9.03
N PHE A 115 -14.91 2.44 -8.37
CA PHE A 115 -13.93 2.26 -7.30
C PHE A 115 -13.38 0.84 -7.29
N ARG A 116 -12.30 0.60 -6.55
CA ARG A 116 -11.53 -0.65 -6.63
C ARG A 116 -11.45 -1.31 -5.28
N GLY A 117 -11.17 -2.60 -5.31
CA GLY A 117 -10.95 -3.35 -4.08
C GLY A 117 -10.20 -4.65 -4.29
N VAL A 118 -9.91 -5.25 -3.16
CA VAL A 118 -9.21 -6.51 -3.02
C VAL A 118 -9.98 -7.37 -2.02
N ASP A 119 -10.26 -8.59 -2.44
CA ASP A 119 -10.85 -9.63 -1.60
C ASP A 119 -9.77 -10.66 -1.29
N ILE A 120 -9.59 -10.97 -0.01
CA ILE A 120 -8.84 -12.14 0.42
C ILE A 120 -9.85 -13.20 0.83
N LEU A 121 -9.76 -14.37 0.21
CA LEU A 121 -10.69 -15.47 0.43
C LEU A 121 -9.93 -16.67 0.95
N ARG A 122 -10.43 -17.27 2.04
CA ARG A 122 -10.01 -18.60 2.49
C ARG A 122 -11.06 -19.61 2.04
N PHE A 123 -10.61 -20.68 1.39
CA PHE A 123 -11.46 -21.76 0.92
C PHE A 123 -11.38 -22.96 1.87
N GLU A 124 -12.49 -23.67 2.02
CA GLU A 124 -12.58 -24.89 2.82
C GLU A 124 -13.73 -25.73 2.28
N ASP A 125 -13.48 -27.02 2.03
CA ASP A 125 -14.50 -27.97 1.54
C ASP A 125 -15.30 -27.48 0.32
N GLY A 126 -14.63 -26.79 -0.62
CA GLY A 126 -15.26 -26.28 -1.84
C GLY A 126 -16.22 -25.10 -1.60
N ARG A 127 -15.99 -24.34 -0.52
CA ARG A 127 -16.72 -23.13 -0.13
C ARG A 127 -15.75 -22.05 0.33
N ILE A 128 -16.20 -20.80 0.34
CA ILE A 128 -15.51 -19.67 0.96
C ILE A 128 -15.84 -19.68 2.44
N ALA A 129 -14.84 -19.90 3.28
CA ALA A 129 -14.99 -20.01 4.72
C ALA A 129 -14.52 -18.76 5.47
N GLU A 130 -13.74 -17.89 4.82
CA GLU A 130 -13.35 -16.62 5.39
C GLU A 130 -13.13 -15.57 4.30
N TYR A 131 -13.51 -14.34 4.61
CA TYR A 131 -13.49 -13.22 3.69
C TYR A 131 -12.89 -11.99 4.38
N TRP A 132 -11.89 -11.37 3.74
CA TRP A 132 -11.40 -10.03 4.10
C TRP A 132 -11.59 -9.07 2.94
N LEU A 133 -12.13 -7.89 3.22
CA LEU A 133 -12.31 -6.80 2.26
C LEU A 133 -11.32 -5.67 2.53
N SER A 134 -10.70 -5.17 1.46
CA SER A 134 -10.05 -3.86 1.44
C SER A 134 -10.43 -3.15 0.14
N ASP A 135 -11.14 -2.04 0.22
CA ASP A 135 -11.58 -1.27 -0.95
C ASP A 135 -11.35 0.23 -0.79
N ASP A 136 -11.50 0.94 -1.89
CA ASP A 136 -11.39 2.39 -1.99
C ASP A 136 -12.74 3.07 -1.71
N GLN A 137 -13.48 2.63 -0.68
CA GLN A 137 -14.83 3.16 -0.37
C GLN A 137 -14.85 4.67 -0.07
N LEU A 138 -13.74 5.23 0.44
CA LEU A 138 -13.62 6.68 0.62
C LEU A 138 -13.61 7.41 -0.73
N ASP A 139 -12.98 6.84 -1.75
CA ASP A 139 -13.00 7.40 -3.10
C ASP A 139 -14.43 7.41 -3.68
N LEU A 140 -15.20 6.34 -3.46
CA LEU A 140 -16.63 6.33 -3.77
C LEU A 140 -17.38 7.47 -3.05
N TYR A 141 -17.12 7.70 -1.77
CA TYR A 141 -17.80 8.75 -1.01
C TYR A 141 -17.43 10.16 -1.49
N ALA A 142 -16.19 10.37 -1.95
CA ALA A 142 -15.79 11.61 -2.58
C ALA A 142 -16.44 11.83 -3.94
N GLN A 143 -16.52 10.81 -4.80
CA GLN A 143 -17.25 10.87 -6.06
C GLN A 143 -18.72 11.26 -5.86
N LEU A 144 -19.30 10.86 -4.71
CA LEU A 144 -20.65 11.22 -4.31
C LEU A 144 -20.76 12.58 -3.58
N GLY A 145 -19.64 13.28 -3.39
CA GLY A 145 -19.56 14.53 -2.64
C GLY A 145 -20.03 14.38 -1.18
N ALA A 146 -19.97 13.16 -0.63
CA ALA A 146 -20.40 12.81 0.71
C ALA A 146 -19.33 13.09 1.78
N ILE A 147 -18.07 13.18 1.33
CA ILE A 147 -16.92 13.71 2.04
C ILE A 147 -16.26 14.74 1.10
N GLY A 148 -15.52 15.70 1.66
CA GLY A 148 -14.80 16.69 0.85
C GLY A 148 -14.00 15.99 -0.24
N ASP A 149 -14.09 16.52 -1.45
CA ASP A 149 -13.64 15.92 -2.72
C ASP A 149 -12.26 15.25 -2.62
N THR A 150 -12.21 13.93 -2.39
CA THR A 150 -10.98 13.12 -2.54
C THR A 150 -10.73 12.71 -3.99
N SER A 151 -11.65 13.02 -4.91
CA SER A 151 -11.48 12.86 -6.35
C SER A 151 -10.89 14.10 -7.02
N THR A 152 -10.76 15.22 -6.29
CA THR A 152 -9.60 16.08 -6.43
C THR A 152 -8.42 15.50 -5.65
N VAL A 153 -7.73 14.54 -6.26
CA VAL A 153 -6.35 14.88 -6.64
C VAL A 153 -6.56 15.85 -7.78
N PRO A 154 -6.49 17.17 -7.55
CA PRO A 154 -6.42 18.01 -8.70
C PRO A 154 -5.14 17.58 -9.44
N ASP A 155 -5.13 17.69 -10.77
CA ASP A 155 -3.86 17.93 -11.46
C ASP A 155 -3.27 19.31 -11.05
N ALA A 156 -3.76 19.91 -9.97
CA ALA A 156 -2.96 20.60 -8.99
C ALA A 156 -2.60 19.60 -7.89
N GLU A 157 -1.39 19.06 -7.94
CA GLU A 157 -0.52 19.04 -6.77
C GLU A 157 -1.18 19.59 -5.48
N PRO A 158 -1.38 18.79 -4.41
CA PRO A 158 -1.78 19.34 -3.11
C PRO A 158 -0.60 20.17 -2.61
N ALA A 159 -0.44 21.40 -3.13
CA ALA A 159 0.85 22.06 -3.34
C ALA A 159 1.98 21.40 -2.54
N PRO A 160 2.68 20.38 -3.10
CA PRO A 160 3.86 19.79 -2.52
C PRO A 160 4.72 20.92 -2.00
N GLY A 161 4.81 20.98 -0.69
CA GLY A 161 5.53 22.05 -0.05
C GLY A 161 4.75 23.31 0.35
N GLN A 162 3.46 23.24 0.70
CA GLN A 162 2.87 24.27 1.56
C GLN A 162 3.58 24.31 2.93
N LEU A 163 3.82 23.13 3.53
CA LEU A 163 4.67 23.00 4.71
C LEU A 163 6.12 23.38 4.38
N ARG A 164 6.66 22.91 3.24
CA ARG A 164 8.01 23.29 2.78
C ARG A 164 8.20 24.81 2.65
N ARG A 165 7.25 25.53 2.04
CA ARG A 165 7.29 26.99 1.85
C ARG A 165 7.23 27.70 3.20
N ARG A 166 6.33 27.28 4.09
CA ARG A 166 6.24 27.80 5.46
C ARG A 166 7.52 27.55 6.26
N VAL A 167 8.10 26.35 6.14
CA VAL A 167 9.34 25.95 6.82
C VAL A 167 10.56 26.68 6.25
N ALA A 168 10.61 26.92 4.93
CA ALA A 168 11.69 27.66 4.27
C ALA A 168 11.72 29.15 4.62
N GLU A 169 10.58 29.72 5.01
CA GLU A 169 10.47 31.13 5.42
C GLU A 169 10.72 31.34 6.93
N LEU A 170 10.87 30.26 7.70
CA LEU A 170 11.05 30.32 9.15
C LEU A 170 12.52 30.11 9.57
N PRO A 171 12.97 30.77 10.65
CA PRO A 171 14.21 30.40 11.34
C PRO A 171 14.17 28.92 11.79
N GLU A 172 15.33 28.27 11.81
CA GLU A 172 15.49 26.83 12.10
C GLU A 172 14.70 26.36 13.33
N GLU A 173 14.82 27.05 14.45
CA GLU A 173 14.16 26.73 15.71
C GLU A 173 12.64 26.91 15.67
N ALA A 174 12.15 27.83 14.84
CA ALA A 174 10.72 28.04 14.63
C ALA A 174 10.15 27.00 13.66
N GLY A 175 10.90 26.66 12.61
CA GLY A 175 10.52 25.64 11.64
C GLY A 175 10.48 24.23 12.22
N ARG A 176 11.48 23.85 13.03
CA ARG A 176 11.49 22.56 13.74
C ARG A 176 10.34 22.43 14.74
N ARG A 177 10.01 23.51 15.44
CA ARG A 177 8.88 23.52 16.38
C ARG A 177 7.54 23.36 15.67
N LEU A 178 7.37 24.03 14.54
CA LEU A 178 6.20 23.85 13.68
C LEU A 178 6.10 22.41 13.17
N LEU A 179 7.21 21.83 12.71
CA LEU A 179 7.22 20.45 12.24
C LEU A 179 6.88 19.46 13.37
N LEU A 180 7.36 19.70 14.58
CA LEU A 180 7.02 18.89 15.75
C LEU A 180 5.51 18.95 16.05
N GLU A 181 4.93 20.15 16.06
CA GLU A 181 3.48 20.35 16.24
C GLU A 181 2.68 19.58 15.17
N GLN A 182 3.07 19.69 13.90
CA GLN A 182 2.42 18.98 12.80
C GLN A 182 2.55 17.45 12.90
N VAL A 183 3.69 16.94 13.38
CA VAL A 183 3.89 15.50 13.60
C VAL A 183 3.02 15.00 14.75
N LEU A 184 2.90 15.77 15.84
CA LEU A 184 2.05 15.43 16.97
C LEU A 184 0.56 15.49 16.61
N ASP A 185 0.14 16.46 15.81
CA ASP A 185 -1.23 16.53 15.27
C ASP A 185 -1.55 15.33 14.38
N ALA A 186 -0.64 14.98 13.45
CA ALA A 186 -0.82 13.81 12.60
C ALA A 186 -0.84 12.50 13.40
N ALA A 187 -0.08 12.41 14.50
CA ALA A 187 -0.09 11.25 15.38
C ALA A 187 -1.39 11.19 16.20
N ALA A 188 -1.89 12.32 16.69
CA ALA A 188 -3.16 12.43 17.39
C ALA A 188 -4.33 11.98 16.50
N ASP A 189 -4.36 12.43 15.24
CA ASP A 189 -5.38 12.05 14.27
C ASP A 189 -5.29 10.56 13.91
N ALA A 190 -4.08 10.06 13.63
CA ALA A 190 -3.89 8.66 13.28
C ALA A 190 -4.22 7.69 14.44
N ALA A 191 -4.01 8.13 15.69
CA ALA A 191 -4.27 7.34 16.90
C ALA A 191 -5.66 7.58 17.49
N GLU A 192 -6.46 8.50 16.92
CA GLU A 192 -7.73 8.99 17.48
C GLU A 192 -7.60 9.43 18.96
N SER A 193 -6.47 10.05 19.30
CA SER A 193 -6.12 10.43 20.68
C SER A 193 -5.66 11.89 20.79
N GLU A 194 -6.53 12.72 21.35
CA GLU A 194 -6.28 14.15 21.58
C GLU A 194 -5.13 14.41 22.56
N GLU A 195 -4.84 13.45 23.44
CA GLU A 195 -3.79 13.55 24.47
C GLU A 195 -2.39 13.72 23.86
N LEU A 196 -2.21 13.27 22.60
CA LEU A 196 -0.94 13.35 21.88
C LEU A 196 -0.57 14.76 21.42
N ARG A 197 -1.54 15.65 21.21
CA ARG A 197 -1.28 17.04 20.80
C ARG A 197 -0.53 17.85 21.86
N GLY A 198 -0.64 17.44 23.13
CA GLY A 198 0.04 18.07 24.26
C GLY A 198 1.38 17.44 24.63
N ALA A 199 1.84 16.42 23.91
CA ALA A 199 3.04 15.67 24.27
C ALA A 199 4.33 16.49 24.07
N SER A 200 5.37 16.14 24.83
CA SER A 200 6.69 16.79 24.75
C SER A 200 7.43 16.51 23.44
N GLY A 201 7.09 15.39 22.80
CA GLY A 201 7.73 14.88 21.60
C GLY A 201 9.03 14.09 21.82
N ASP A 202 9.47 13.95 23.08
CA ASP A 202 10.65 13.16 23.46
C ASP A 202 10.32 11.70 23.78
N GLU A 203 9.05 11.43 24.08
CA GLU A 203 8.51 10.08 24.26
C GLU A 203 8.50 9.33 22.93
N SER A 204 8.72 8.02 22.99
CA SER A 204 8.63 7.20 21.80
C SER A 204 7.19 7.09 21.32
N PHE A 205 7.01 6.95 20.01
CA PHE A 205 5.70 6.70 19.42
C PHE A 205 5.00 5.48 20.06
N LEU A 206 5.75 4.46 20.46
CA LEU A 206 5.22 3.29 21.18
C LEU A 206 4.66 3.65 22.58
N GLU A 207 5.36 4.48 23.35
CA GLU A 207 4.90 4.96 24.66
C GLU A 207 3.67 5.86 24.51
N LEU A 208 3.57 6.56 23.40
CA LEU A 208 2.42 7.37 22.99
C LEU A 208 1.26 6.53 22.39
N GLY A 209 1.37 5.20 22.37
CA GLY A 209 0.28 4.32 21.91
C GLY A 209 0.18 4.15 20.39
N VAL A 210 1.16 4.64 19.62
CA VAL A 210 1.26 4.41 18.18
C VAL A 210 1.68 2.97 17.93
N ASN A 211 0.73 2.13 17.58
CA ASN A 211 0.94 0.74 17.19
C ASN A 211 1.29 0.62 15.69
N SER A 212 1.56 -0.60 15.20
CA SER A 212 2.00 -0.83 13.81
C SER A 212 1.02 -0.33 12.74
N LEU A 213 -0.29 -0.32 13.00
CA LEU A 213 -1.29 0.17 12.05
C LEU A 213 -1.35 1.71 12.07
N VAL A 214 -1.32 2.31 13.27
CA VAL A 214 -1.24 3.76 13.47
C VAL A 214 0.06 4.32 12.90
N ALA A 215 1.18 3.60 12.99
CA ALA A 215 2.47 4.01 12.46
C ALA A 215 2.46 4.12 10.92
N VAL A 216 1.70 3.24 10.23
CA VAL A 216 1.53 3.30 8.78
C VAL A 216 0.66 4.50 8.39
N ALA A 217 -0.45 4.72 9.09
CA ALA A 217 -1.31 5.88 8.88
C ALA A 217 -0.56 7.20 9.13
N LEU A 218 0.21 7.28 10.21
CA LEU A 218 1.08 8.42 10.53
C LEU A 218 2.13 8.67 9.45
N SER A 219 2.81 7.61 8.97
CA SER A 219 3.81 7.74 7.89
C SER A 219 3.20 8.28 6.60
N GLN A 220 1.96 7.86 6.28
CA GLN A 220 1.23 8.35 5.13
C GLN A 220 0.82 9.82 5.30
N ALA A 221 0.20 10.16 6.44
CA ALA A 221 -0.22 11.54 6.74
C ALA A 221 0.95 12.53 6.72
N VAL A 222 2.10 12.14 7.30
CA VAL A 222 3.32 12.97 7.31
C VAL A 222 3.93 13.11 5.91
N SER A 223 3.88 12.05 5.09
CA SER A 223 4.34 12.10 3.69
C SER A 223 3.54 13.10 2.87
N GLU A 224 2.22 13.08 3.03
CA GLU A 224 1.29 13.99 2.37
C GLU A 224 1.49 15.43 2.84
N LEU A 225 1.55 15.67 4.16
CA LEU A 225 1.81 16.99 4.76
C LEU A 225 3.13 17.61 4.31
N ALA A 226 4.19 16.81 4.26
CA ALA A 226 5.53 17.27 3.88
C ALA A 226 5.72 17.35 2.36
N GLY A 227 4.83 16.75 1.56
CA GLY A 227 5.05 16.56 0.13
C GLY A 227 6.31 15.74 -0.17
N LEU A 228 6.63 14.77 0.70
CA LEU A 228 7.81 13.91 0.60
C LEU A 228 7.38 12.46 0.45
N SER A 229 8.02 11.71 -0.46
CA SER A 229 7.94 10.26 -0.42
C SER A 229 8.79 9.74 0.75
N LEU A 230 8.15 9.33 1.85
CA LEU A 230 8.79 8.73 3.01
C LEU A 230 8.54 7.20 3.03
N PRO A 231 9.54 6.39 3.43
CA PRO A 231 9.33 4.97 3.65
C PRO A 231 8.28 4.71 4.74
N ARG A 232 7.47 3.65 4.60
CA ARG A 232 6.49 3.25 5.63
C ARG A 232 7.14 2.76 6.93
N THR A 233 8.46 2.59 6.95
CA THR A 233 9.26 2.25 8.13
C THR A 233 9.75 3.46 8.91
N MET A 234 9.48 4.69 8.44
CA MET A 234 10.07 5.93 8.96
C MET A 234 9.83 6.14 10.46
N VAL A 235 8.66 5.73 10.98
CA VAL A 235 8.32 5.81 12.41
C VAL A 235 9.16 4.87 13.27
N PHE A 236 9.71 3.79 12.70
CA PHE A 236 10.67 2.92 13.38
C PHE A 236 12.10 3.46 13.28
N ASP A 237 12.43 4.07 12.15
CA ASP A 237 13.74 4.69 11.92
C ASP A 237 13.92 6.00 12.72
N GLN A 238 12.80 6.69 13.00
CA GLN A 238 12.71 7.91 13.81
C GLN A 238 11.67 7.70 14.92
N PRO A 239 12.07 7.10 16.05
CA PRO A 239 11.14 6.54 17.03
C PRO A 239 10.40 7.57 17.88
N THR A 240 10.74 8.86 17.80
CA THR A 240 10.09 9.94 18.56
C THR A 240 9.55 11.02 17.61
N PRO A 241 8.48 11.74 18.01
CA PRO A 241 7.95 12.88 17.25
C PRO A 241 9.02 13.93 16.91
N ARG A 242 9.93 14.21 17.86
CA ARG A 242 11.03 15.17 17.66
C ARG A 242 12.05 14.68 16.63
N ALA A 243 12.46 13.41 16.71
CA ALA A 243 13.39 12.82 15.74
C ALA A 243 12.81 12.84 14.32
N LEU A 244 11.51 12.55 14.19
CA LEU A 244 10.82 12.63 12.91
C LEU A 244 10.74 14.07 12.39
N ALA A 245 10.43 15.06 13.25
CA ALA A 245 10.41 16.47 12.88
C ALA A 245 11.79 16.99 12.42
N ASP A 246 12.87 16.59 13.10
CA ASP A 246 14.24 16.95 12.71
C ASP A 246 14.63 16.30 11.37
N HIS A 247 14.22 15.05 11.14
CA HIS A 247 14.41 14.39 9.86
C HIS A 247 13.68 15.11 8.72
N LEU A 248 12.43 15.52 8.94
CA LEU A 248 11.66 16.30 7.98
C LEU A 248 12.31 17.66 7.71
N TRP A 249 12.81 18.34 8.74
CA TRP A 249 13.53 19.60 8.59
C TRP A 249 14.73 19.45 7.65
N MET A 250 15.58 18.44 7.87
CA MET A 250 16.71 18.17 6.99
C MET A 250 16.24 17.89 5.55
N ARG A 251 15.20 17.06 5.37
CA ARG A 251 14.73 16.73 4.03
C ARG A 251 14.12 17.92 3.31
N LEU A 252 13.36 18.78 4.00
CA LEU A 252 12.67 19.92 3.40
C LEU A 252 13.62 21.08 3.09
N THR A 253 14.69 21.24 3.86
CA THR A 253 15.68 22.31 3.65
C THR A 253 16.81 21.91 2.70
N HIS A 254 17.12 20.61 2.55
CA HIS A 254 18.21 20.13 1.70
C HIS A 254 17.79 19.64 0.30
N THR A 255 16.50 19.59 -0.05
CA THR A 255 16.06 19.27 -1.43
C THR A 255 15.89 20.51 -2.30
N HIS A 256 16.85 20.76 -3.20
CA HIS A 256 16.65 21.56 -4.42
C HIS A 256 15.78 20.76 -5.41
N ASP A 257 14.64 21.33 -5.81
CA ASP A 257 13.64 20.87 -6.79
C ASP A 257 13.06 19.45 -6.67
N GLY A 258 11.73 19.35 -6.76
CA GLY A 258 10.92 18.14 -6.61
C GLY A 258 11.06 17.08 -7.70
N SER A 259 12.20 17.01 -8.39
CA SER A 259 12.57 15.84 -9.18
C SER A 259 13.27 14.85 -8.26
N SER A 260 12.81 13.59 -8.21
CA SER A 260 13.67 12.52 -7.69
C SER A 260 15.03 12.66 -8.39
N PRO A 261 16.16 12.66 -7.65
CA PRO A 261 17.46 12.92 -8.25
C PRO A 261 17.62 12.00 -9.45
N SER A 262 17.85 12.59 -10.63
CA SER A 262 18.05 11.76 -11.80
C SER A 262 19.26 10.86 -11.56
N ALA A 263 19.35 9.74 -12.28
CA ALA A 263 20.53 8.88 -12.16
C ALA A 263 21.84 9.67 -12.40
N ARG A 264 21.79 10.75 -13.18
CA ARG A 264 22.90 11.68 -13.40
C ARG A 264 23.20 12.55 -12.17
N ASP A 265 22.19 13.03 -11.46
CA ASP A 265 22.39 13.85 -10.26
C ASP A 265 22.94 13.02 -9.10
N ALA A 266 22.49 11.76 -8.99
CA ALA A 266 23.05 10.79 -8.06
C ALA A 266 24.52 10.48 -8.36
N LEU A 267 24.88 10.35 -9.65
CA LEU A 267 26.27 10.19 -10.10
C LEU A 267 27.12 11.43 -9.76
N SER A 268 26.64 12.63 -10.08
CA SER A 268 27.34 13.89 -9.74
C SER A 268 27.54 14.05 -8.23
N SER A 269 26.53 13.71 -7.43
CA SER A 269 26.62 13.76 -5.96
C SER A 269 27.66 12.77 -5.42
N LEU A 270 27.75 11.59 -6.02
CA LEU A 270 28.76 10.59 -5.67
C LEU A 270 30.17 11.05 -6.06
N GLU A 271 30.34 11.69 -7.23
CA GLU A 271 31.63 12.23 -7.68
C GLU A 271 32.14 13.35 -6.76
N ILE A 272 31.23 14.21 -6.29
CA ILE A 272 31.53 15.25 -5.31
C ILE A 272 31.94 14.60 -3.98
N ALA A 273 31.14 13.68 -3.46
CA ALA A 273 31.44 12.99 -2.19
C ALA A 273 32.77 12.21 -2.25
N ALA A 274 33.09 11.59 -3.39
CA ALA A 274 34.37 10.91 -3.61
C ALA A 274 35.55 11.89 -3.66
N SER A 275 35.34 13.12 -4.11
CA SER A 275 36.36 14.17 -4.17
C SER A 275 36.64 14.82 -2.83
N GLU A 276 35.63 14.87 -1.94
CA GLU A 276 35.74 15.40 -0.58
C GLU A 276 36.35 14.41 0.43
N LEU A 277 36.48 13.13 0.05
CA LEU A 277 37.17 12.10 0.81
C LEU A 277 38.69 12.25 0.70
N THR A 278 39.23 13.05 1.61
CA THR A 278 40.67 13.25 1.83
C THR A 278 41.18 12.33 2.94
N ASP A 279 42.50 12.22 3.06
CA ASP A 279 43.13 11.44 4.12
C ASP A 279 42.83 12.01 5.53
N ASP A 280 42.46 13.29 5.62
CA ASP A 280 42.04 13.93 6.88
C ASP A 280 40.59 13.61 7.27
N SER A 281 39.70 13.40 6.29
CA SER A 281 38.28 13.09 6.53
C SER A 281 37.97 11.58 6.64
N ASP A 282 38.87 10.72 6.17
CA ASP A 282 38.79 9.26 6.28
C ASP A 282 40.17 8.63 6.55
N PRO A 283 40.78 8.89 7.73
CA PRO A 283 42.15 8.47 8.03
C PRO A 283 42.34 6.95 8.03
N ASP A 284 41.30 6.20 8.36
CA ASP A 284 41.31 4.73 8.39
C ASP A 284 40.80 4.10 7.08
N GLY A 285 40.40 4.92 6.09
CA GLY A 285 39.90 4.47 4.79
C GLY A 285 38.58 3.70 4.83
N ALA A 286 37.85 3.75 5.96
CA ALA A 286 36.65 2.95 6.20
C ALA A 286 35.50 3.39 5.29
N ILE A 287 35.34 4.70 5.10
CA ILE A 287 34.29 5.27 4.24
C ILE A 287 34.60 4.94 2.77
N ARG A 288 35.87 5.09 2.37
CA ARG A 288 36.36 4.71 1.04
C ARG A 288 36.12 3.23 0.75
N ALA A 289 36.39 2.34 1.70
CA ALA A 289 36.19 0.90 1.54
C ALA A 289 34.70 0.52 1.36
N GLU A 290 33.79 1.12 2.15
CA GLU A 290 32.35 0.86 2.03
C GLU A 290 31.77 1.41 0.72
N LEU A 291 32.22 2.58 0.27
CA LEU A 291 31.82 3.14 -1.03
C LEU A 291 32.22 2.23 -2.19
N VAL A 292 33.48 1.75 -2.20
CA VAL A 292 33.96 0.81 -3.22
C VAL A 292 33.12 -0.47 -3.22
N LYS A 293 32.82 -1.03 -2.04
CA LYS A 293 32.00 -2.24 -1.92
C LYS A 293 30.61 -2.05 -2.52
N ARG A 294 29.92 -0.96 -2.19
CA ARG A 294 28.58 -0.67 -2.72
C ARG A 294 28.58 -0.39 -4.22
N LEU A 295 29.60 0.29 -4.72
CA LEU A 295 29.75 0.56 -6.15
C LEU A 295 29.99 -0.71 -6.96
N ASN A 296 30.76 -1.67 -6.44
CA ASN A 296 30.93 -2.97 -7.08
C ASN A 296 29.62 -3.76 -7.15
N VAL A 297 28.77 -3.68 -6.12
CA VAL A 297 27.43 -4.30 -6.15
C VAL A 297 26.55 -3.66 -7.21
N LEU A 298 26.58 -2.33 -7.34
CA LEU A 298 25.81 -1.60 -8.34
C LEU A 298 26.32 -1.87 -9.76
N LEU A 299 27.64 -1.92 -9.97
CA LEU A 299 28.24 -2.31 -11.24
C LEU A 299 27.79 -3.71 -11.66
N GLY A 300 27.78 -4.68 -10.74
CA GLY A 300 27.29 -6.03 -11.03
C GLY A 300 25.79 -6.10 -11.40
N ARG A 301 24.99 -5.10 -11.02
CA ARG A 301 23.57 -4.99 -11.43
C ARG A 301 23.39 -4.28 -12.77
N LEU A 302 24.32 -3.40 -13.12
CA LEU A 302 24.28 -2.58 -14.34
C LEU A 302 25.03 -3.23 -15.50
N ASP A 303 25.87 -4.23 -15.23
CA ASP A 303 26.57 -5.00 -16.25
C ASP A 303 25.53 -5.75 -17.10
N PRO A 304 25.44 -5.48 -18.42
CA PRO A 304 24.54 -6.22 -19.28
C PRO A 304 24.96 -7.70 -19.29
N ALA A 305 24.00 -8.59 -19.01
CA ALA A 305 24.24 -10.04 -19.12
C ALA A 305 24.89 -10.36 -20.49
N PRO A 306 25.90 -11.27 -20.55
CA PRO A 306 26.37 -11.76 -21.83
C PRO A 306 25.21 -12.48 -22.53
N GLY A 307 24.59 -11.80 -23.50
CA GLY A 307 23.33 -12.22 -24.11
C GLY A 307 22.40 -11.09 -24.56
N SER A 308 22.64 -9.82 -24.19
CA SER A 308 21.92 -8.66 -24.73
C SER A 308 22.37 -8.26 -26.14
N GLY A 309 22.62 -9.24 -27.00
CA GLY A 309 22.68 -9.12 -28.44
C GLY A 309 21.67 -10.09 -29.03
N THR A 310 20.58 -9.58 -29.60
CA THR A 310 19.62 -10.25 -30.50
C THR A 310 19.76 -11.78 -30.60
N GLY A 311 18.97 -12.52 -29.83
CA GLY A 311 19.06 -13.97 -29.80
C GLY A 311 17.84 -14.67 -29.19
N ALA A 312 16.65 -14.41 -29.73
CA ALA A 312 15.44 -15.21 -29.47
C ALA A 312 15.53 -16.67 -30.00
N GLN A 313 16.72 -17.28 -30.01
CA GLN A 313 16.96 -18.66 -30.46
C GLN A 313 17.81 -19.49 -29.47
N GLY A 314 18.24 -18.92 -28.32
CA GLY A 314 19.15 -19.62 -27.39
C GLY A 314 18.49 -20.51 -26.33
N LEU A 315 17.24 -20.23 -25.92
CA LEU A 315 16.61 -21.00 -24.84
C LEU A 315 15.97 -22.33 -25.27
N GLU A 316 15.74 -22.54 -26.57
CA GLU A 316 15.23 -23.83 -27.09
C GLU A 316 16.33 -24.87 -27.36
N SER A 317 17.61 -24.47 -27.30
CA SER A 317 18.76 -25.35 -27.56
C SER A 317 19.68 -25.56 -26.36
N ALA A 318 19.37 -24.95 -25.22
CA ALA A 318 20.16 -25.11 -24.00
C ALA A 318 20.12 -26.57 -23.55
N SER A 319 21.30 -27.18 -23.42
CA SER A 319 21.42 -28.54 -22.92
C SER A 319 20.99 -28.59 -21.45
N PRO A 320 20.43 -29.71 -20.96
CA PRO A 320 20.04 -29.84 -19.55
C PRO A 320 21.16 -29.47 -18.56
N GLN A 321 22.42 -29.72 -18.94
CA GLN A 321 23.60 -29.41 -18.13
C GLN A 321 23.82 -27.89 -17.98
N GLU A 322 23.50 -27.09 -18.99
CA GLU A 322 23.63 -25.62 -18.94
C GLU A 322 22.52 -24.98 -18.10
N LEU A 323 21.31 -25.55 -18.14
CA LEU A 323 20.19 -25.14 -17.28
C LEU A 323 20.47 -25.46 -15.80
N PHE A 324 21.04 -26.62 -15.49
CA PHE A 324 21.42 -26.96 -14.12
C PHE A 324 22.59 -26.11 -13.61
N ALA A 325 23.59 -25.80 -14.46
CA ALA A 325 24.67 -24.88 -14.10
C ALA A 325 24.16 -23.46 -13.81
N TYR A 326 23.15 -23.00 -14.56
CA TYR A 326 22.49 -21.70 -14.33
C TYR A 326 21.74 -21.66 -12.99
N LEU A 327 21.01 -22.73 -12.62
CA LEU A 327 20.31 -22.82 -11.32
C LEU A 327 21.28 -22.92 -10.13
N ASP A 328 22.36 -23.69 -10.25
CA ASP A 328 23.38 -23.81 -9.20
C ASP A 328 24.09 -22.47 -8.93
N SER A 329 24.26 -21.63 -9.96
CA SER A 329 24.86 -20.30 -9.80
C SER A 329 23.99 -19.32 -8.98
N ARG A 330 22.68 -19.53 -8.94
CA ARG A 330 21.70 -18.68 -8.23
C ARG A 330 21.36 -19.21 -6.84
N LEU A 331 21.56 -20.51 -6.59
CA LEU A 331 21.13 -21.19 -5.36
C LEU A 331 22.23 -21.45 -4.35
N LYS A 332 23.51 -21.22 -4.68
CA LYS A 332 24.58 -21.34 -3.67
C LYS A 332 24.40 -20.27 -2.58
N PRO A 333 24.22 -20.65 -1.30
CA PRO A 333 24.27 -19.70 -0.19
C PRO A 333 25.69 -19.15 -0.08
N ALA A 334 25.82 -17.91 0.39
CA ALA A 334 27.10 -17.38 0.83
C ALA A 334 27.65 -18.28 1.95
N GLU A 335 28.68 -19.07 1.66
CA GLU A 335 29.46 -19.73 2.69
C GLU A 335 30.18 -18.65 3.51
N ASN A 336 29.63 -18.39 4.70
CA ASN A 336 30.37 -17.78 5.79
C ASN A 336 31.40 -18.80 6.31
N ALA A 337 32.67 -18.47 6.15
CA ALA A 337 33.77 -18.85 7.05
C ALA A 337 34.78 -17.70 6.92
N GLY A 338 35.11 -16.97 7.98
CA GLY A 338 35.71 -17.52 9.20
C GLY A 338 37.18 -17.14 9.16
#